data_AF-A0A2V5SW73-F1
#
_entry.id   AF-A0A2V5SW73-F1
#
_cell.length_a   1.000
_cell.length_b   1.000
_cell.length_c   1.000
_cell.angle_alpha   90.00
_cell.angle_beta   90.00
_cell.angle_gamma   90.00
#
_symmetry.space_group_name_H-M   'P 1'
#
loop_
_entity.id
_entity.type
_entity.pdbx_description
1 polymer ?
#
loop_
_entity_poly.entity_id
_entity_poly.type
_entity_poly.pdbx_seq_one_letter_code
_entity_poly.pdbx_strand_id
1 'polypeptide(L)'
;MIASPNVAESQSGPSLLGTWRLVSYEARDPEGRVQYPLGENVSGLLVYDGGGNMSAHVMRNDRPFFAAKDPARGTDAELRAAFEDY
;
A
#
# COMPACT_ATOMS: atom_id res chain seq x y z
N MET A 1 2.28 6.35 54.87
CA MET A 1 2.94 5.90 53.64
C MET A 1 2.00 6.22 52.49
N ILE A 2 2.38 7.15 51.61
CA ILE A 2 1.62 7.49 50.40
C ILE A 2 2.29 6.79 49.22
N ALA A 3 1.55 5.94 48.52
CA ALA A 3 2.04 5.28 47.33
C ALA A 3 2.10 6.31 46.19
N SER A 4 3.30 6.56 45.66
CA SER A 4 3.49 7.33 44.44
C SER A 4 2.89 6.55 43.26
N PRO A 5 2.08 7.18 42.39
CA PRO A 5 1.68 6.51 41.16
C PRO A 5 2.91 6.35 40.27
N ASN A 6 3.28 5.10 39.99
CA ASN A 6 4.21 4.77 38.92
C ASN A 6 3.52 5.13 37.60
N VAL A 7 3.82 6.30 37.06
CA VAL A 7 3.49 6.62 35.67
C VAL A 7 4.47 5.81 34.84
N ALA A 8 4.01 4.65 34.34
CA ALA A 8 4.75 3.90 33.35
C ALA A 8 5.06 4.85 32.19
N GLU A 9 6.35 5.08 31.94
CA GLU A 9 6.81 5.81 30.78
C GLU A 9 6.29 5.08 29.55
N SER A 10 5.27 5.65 28.91
CA SER A 10 4.85 5.24 27.57
C SER A 10 6.07 5.42 26.68
N GLN A 11 6.76 4.32 26.35
CA GLN A 11 7.82 4.34 25.35
C GLN A 11 7.18 4.73 24.03
N SER A 12 7.21 6.02 23.69
CA SER A 12 6.81 6.52 22.39
C SER A 12 7.86 6.08 21.39
N GLY A 13 7.63 4.92 20.77
CA GLY A 13 8.37 4.49 19.60
C GLY A 13 8.30 5.55 18.48
N PRO A 14 9.16 5.46 17.46
CA PRO A 14 9.16 6.40 16.35
C PRO A 14 7.77 6.52 15.73
N SER A 15 7.35 7.76 15.46
CA SER A 15 6.05 8.06 14.85
C SER A 15 5.99 7.50 13.42
N LEU A 16 4.90 6.78 13.11
CA LEU A 16 4.59 6.34 11.74
C LEU A 16 3.85 7.40 10.92
N LEU A 17 3.42 8.49 11.56
CA LEU A 17 2.62 9.55 10.94
C LEU A 17 3.31 10.11 9.71
N GLY A 18 2.57 10.16 8.61
CA GLY A 18 3.05 10.71 7.35
C GLY A 18 2.69 9.86 6.15
N THR A 19 3.31 10.20 5.03
CA THR A 19 3.14 9.53 3.75
C THR A 19 4.46 8.92 3.32
N TRP A 20 4.42 7.63 3.02
CA TRP A 20 5.57 6.81 2.66
C TRP A 20 5.44 6.37 1.21
N ARG A 21 6.53 6.44 0.46
CA ARG A 21 6.59 5.96 -0.92
C ARG A 21 6.96 4.49 -0.94
N LEU A 22 6.22 3.70 -1.70
CA LEU A 22 6.51 2.28 -1.91
C LEU A 22 7.90 2.10 -2.53
N VAL A 23 8.64 1.12 -2.02
CA VAL A 23 9.94 0.70 -2.55
C VAL A 23 9.82 -0.63 -3.30
N SER A 24 9.15 -1.63 -2.72
CA SER A 24 8.86 -2.92 -3.35
C SER A 24 7.56 -3.52 -2.81
N TYR A 25 6.98 -4.45 -3.57
CA TYR A 25 5.81 -5.24 -3.16
C TYR A 25 6.04 -6.71 -3.47
N GLU A 26 6.16 -7.52 -2.41
CA GLU A 26 6.45 -8.95 -2.48
C GLU A 26 5.44 -9.73 -1.65
N ALA A 27 5.03 -10.90 -2.15
CA ALA A 27 4.37 -11.93 -1.37
C ALA A 27 5.35 -13.09 -1.16
N ARG A 28 5.29 -13.72 0.02
CA ARG A 28 6.08 -14.91 0.34
C ARG A 28 5.14 -16.04 0.69
N ASP A 29 5.35 -17.19 0.08
CA ASP A 29 4.63 -18.41 0.45
C ASP A 29 5.22 -19.05 1.72
N PRO A 30 4.59 -20.10 2.29
CA PRO A 30 5.10 -20.77 3.49
C PRO A 30 6.48 -21.41 3.31
N GLU A 31 6.90 -21.70 2.07
CA GLU A 31 8.24 -22.21 1.74
C GLU A 31 9.27 -21.07 1.56
N GLY A 32 8.85 -19.82 1.69
CA GLY A 32 9.69 -18.63 1.58
C GLY A 32 9.96 -18.18 0.15
N ARG A 33 9.28 -18.75 -0.86
CA ARG A 33 9.44 -18.31 -2.25
C ARG A 33 8.79 -16.95 -2.43
N VAL A 34 9.56 -16.03 -3.00
CA VAL A 34 9.13 -14.67 -3.31
C VAL A 34 8.32 -14.68 -4.60
N GLN A 35 7.19 -13.97 -4.57
CA GLN A 35 6.31 -13.71 -5.70
C GLN A 35 6.05 -12.21 -5.76
N TYR A 36 5.80 -11.71 -6.97
CA TYR A 36 5.47 -10.30 -7.21
C TYR A 36 4.05 -10.23 -7.78
N PRO A 37 3.00 -10.14 -6.94
CA PRO A 37 1.62 -10.24 -7.40
C PRO A 37 1.25 -9.16 -8.43
N LEU A 38 1.86 -7.98 -8.32
CA LEU A 38 1.69 -6.85 -9.23
C LEU A 38 2.96 -6.60 -10.08
N GLY A 39 3.85 -7.59 -10.19
CA GLY A 39 5.15 -7.42 -10.83
C GLY A 39 6.13 -6.56 -10.03
N GLU A 40 7.35 -6.41 -10.55
CA GLU A 40 8.44 -5.68 -9.87
C GLU A 40 8.36 -4.16 -10.08
N ASN A 41 7.70 -3.73 -11.16
CA ASN A 41 7.58 -2.31 -11.51
C ASN A 41 6.27 -1.71 -10.98
N VAL A 42 6.28 -1.37 -9.69
CA VAL A 42 5.13 -0.84 -8.97
C VAL A 42 5.39 0.56 -8.42
N SER A 43 4.31 1.31 -8.22
CA SER A 43 4.29 2.55 -7.46
C SER A 43 3.24 2.46 -6.36
N GLY A 44 3.40 3.23 -5.30
CA GLY A 44 2.42 3.22 -4.23
C GLY A 44 2.71 4.19 -3.11
N LEU A 45 1.70 4.35 -2.25
CA LEU A 45 1.74 5.19 -1.06
C LEU A 45 1.16 4.43 0.13
N LEU A 46 1.80 4.59 1.29
CA LEU A 46 1.27 4.20 2.59
C LEU A 46 1.10 5.46 3.43
N VAL A 47 -0.09 5.66 3.99
CA VAL A 47 -0.43 6.85 4.78
C VAL A 47 -0.86 6.43 6.16
N TYR A 48 -0.25 7.02 7.19
CA TYR A 48 -0.72 7.00 8.56
C TYR A 48 -1.11 8.41 8.97
N ASP A 49 -2.36 8.61 9.39
CA ASP A 49 -2.85 9.91 9.82
C ASP A 49 -2.95 10.03 11.35
N GLY A 50 -3.11 11.27 11.84
CA GLY A 50 -3.24 11.55 13.27
C GLY A 50 -4.55 11.05 13.90
N GLY A 51 -5.51 10.60 13.09
CA GLY A 51 -6.74 9.97 13.54
C GLY A 51 -6.58 8.48 13.84
N GLY A 52 -5.40 7.91 13.57
CA GLY A 52 -5.14 6.48 13.74
C GLY A 52 -5.57 5.64 12.53
N ASN A 53 -5.89 6.27 11.40
CA ASN A 53 -6.18 5.54 10.16
C ASN A 53 -4.89 5.15 9.43
N MET A 54 -5.00 4.08 8.66
CA MET A 54 -3.97 3.64 7.72
C MET A 54 -4.62 3.39 6.36
N SER A 55 -3.98 3.86 5.28
CA SER A 55 -4.35 3.49 3.91
C SER A 55 -3.12 3.13 3.09
N ALA A 56 -3.24 2.10 2.26
CA ALA A 56 -2.20 1.64 1.36
C ALA A 56 -2.76 1.57 -0.06
N HIS A 57 -1.99 2.11 -1.01
CA HIS A 57 -2.29 2.06 -2.43
C HIS A 57 -1.07 1.52 -3.17
N VAL A 58 -1.27 0.52 -4.02
CA VAL A 58 -0.23 -0.07 -4.86
C VAL A 58 -0.78 -0.17 -6.27
N MET A 59 0.03 0.14 -7.27
CA MET A 59 -0.34 0.06 -8.67
C MET A 59 0.82 -0.46 -9.52
N ARG A 60 0.47 -1.22 -10.55
CA ARG A 60 1.36 -1.60 -11.64
C ARG A 60 1.69 -0.39 -12.51
N ASN A 61 2.98 -0.13 -12.74
CA ASN A 61 3.40 0.96 -13.64
C ASN A 61 3.38 0.56 -15.11
N ASP A 62 3.36 -0.74 -15.40
CA ASP A 62 3.37 -1.33 -16.74
C ASP A 62 1.96 -1.60 -17.29
N ARG A 63 0.92 -1.02 -16.67
CA ARG A 63 -0.46 -1.23 -17.08
C ARG A 63 -0.70 -0.70 -18.51
N PRO A 64 -1.35 -1.48 -19.38
CA PRO A 64 -1.74 -1.01 -20.71
C PRO A 64 -2.64 0.22 -20.63
N PHE A 65 -2.33 1.23 -21.44
CA PHE A 65 -3.23 2.36 -21.63
C PHE A 65 -4.48 1.93 -22.41
N PHE A 66 -5.63 2.50 -22.06
CA PHE A 66 -6.81 2.43 -22.91
C PHE A 66 -6.48 2.96 -24.30
N ALA A 67 -6.89 2.25 -25.35
CA ALA A 67 -6.62 2.62 -26.75
C ALA A 67 -7.17 4.03 -27.06
N ALA A 68 -8.34 4.36 -26.51
CA ALA A 68 -8.98 5.67 -26.65
C ALA A 68 -8.30 6.78 -25.83
N LYS A 69 -7.30 6.46 -24.99
CA LYS A 69 -6.72 7.33 -23.95
C LYS A 69 -7.76 7.96 -23.02
N ASP A 70 -8.90 7.31 -22.89
CA ASP A 70 -10.06 7.75 -22.14
C ASP A 70 -10.70 6.52 -21.48
N PRO A 71 -10.57 6.36 -20.15
CA PRO A 71 -11.15 5.23 -19.44
C PRO A 71 -12.66 5.13 -19.61
N ALA A 72 -13.37 6.25 -19.82
CA ALA A 72 -14.82 6.26 -20.03
C ALA A 72 -15.22 5.66 -21.38
N ARG A 73 -14.26 5.50 -22.30
CA ARG A 73 -14.44 4.88 -23.62
C ARG A 73 -13.68 3.55 -23.75
N GLY A 74 -13.22 2.99 -22.62
CA GLY A 74 -12.61 1.68 -22.59
C GLY A 74 -13.60 0.59 -23.01
N THR A 75 -13.14 -0.36 -23.81
CA THR A 75 -13.89 -1.59 -24.09
C THR A 75 -14.05 -2.41 -22.81
N ASP A 76 -15.05 -3.28 -22.74
CA ASP A 76 -15.24 -4.19 -21.61
C ASP A 76 -14.00 -5.03 -21.30
N ALA A 77 -13.23 -5.40 -22.34
CA ALA A 77 -11.98 -6.13 -22.19
C ALA A 77 -10.88 -5.26 -21.52
N GLU A 78 -10.72 -4.02 -21.95
CA GLU A 78 -9.77 -3.08 -21.35
C GLU A 78 -10.16 -2.72 -19.91
N LEU A 79 -11.45 -2.55 -19.63
CA LEU A 79 -11.96 -2.27 -18.29
C LEU A 79 -11.77 -3.47 -17.35
N ARG A 80 -11.97 -4.71 -17.83
CA ARG A 80 -11.70 -5.90 -17.03
C ARG A 80 -10.21 -6.04 -16.69
N ALA A 81 -9.34 -5.96 -17.70
CA ALA A 81 -7.90 -6.05 -17.50
C ALA A 81 -7.42 -4.96 -16.52
N ALA A 82 -7.94 -3.74 -16.68
CA ALA A 82 -7.71 -2.61 -15.80
C ALA A 82 -8.04 -2.85 -14.32
N PHE A 83 -9.09 -3.61 -14.04
CA PHE A 83 -9.52 -3.94 -12.68
C PHE A 83 -8.76 -5.13 -12.11
N GLU A 84 -8.43 -6.12 -12.94
CA GLU A 84 -7.62 -7.29 -12.53
C GLU A 84 -6.16 -6.90 -12.22
N ASP A 85 -5.69 -5.79 -12.78
CA ASP A 85 -4.33 -5.26 -12.59
C ASP A 85 -4.16 -4.32 -11.36
N TYR A 86 -5.23 -4.04 -10.58
CA TYR A 86 -5.20 -3.16 -9.39
C TYR A 86 -5.30 -3.97 -8.09
#